data_AF-A0A2T2WHX0-F1
#
_entry.id   AF-A0A2T2WHX0-F1
#
_cell.length_a   1.000
_cell.length_b   1.000
_cell.length_c   1.000
_cell.angle_alpha   90.00
_cell.angle_beta   90.00
_cell.angle_gamma   90.00
#
_symmetry.space_group_name_H-M   'P 1'
#
loop_
_entity.id
_entity.type
_entity.pdbx_description
1 polymer ?
#
loop_
_entity_poly.entity_id
_entity_poly.type
_entity_poly.pdbx_seq_one_letter_code
_entity_poly.pdbx_strand_id
1 'polypeptide(L)' 'MAGAIAAVIKESGPLEIQAVGAGAVNQAIKAIAIARGYLSLDGFDLIMQPEFIELAIEGESRTGVRMVVEPR' A
#
# COMPACT_ATOMS: atom_id res chain seq x y z
N MET A 1 6.25 -4.33 -7.06
CA MET A 1 5.14 -4.07 -6.11
C MET A 1 3.88 -3.56 -6.81
N ALA A 2 3.91 -2.49 -7.61
CA ALA A 2 2.71 -1.90 -8.22
C ALA A 2 1.79 -2.88 -8.97
N GLY A 3 2.35 -3.78 -9.79
CA GLY A 3 1.55 -4.79 -10.49
C GLY A 3 0.80 -5.74 -9.55
N ALA A 4 1.40 -6.10 -8.42
CA ALA A 4 0.74 -6.93 -7.41
C ALA A 4 -0.40 -6.19 -6.71
N ILE A 5 -0.22 -4.90 -6.39
CA ILE A 5 -1.29 -4.04 -5.84
C ILE A 5 -2.47 -4.03 -6.82
N ALA A 6 -2.22 -3.77 -8.10
CA ALA A 6 -3.27 -3.74 -9.12
C ALA A 6 -3.99 -5.08 -9.27
N ALA A 7 -3.26 -6.20 -9.25
CA ALA A 7 -3.84 -7.54 -9.33
C ALA A 7 -4.75 -7.84 -8.13
N VAL A 8 -4.25 -7.61 -6.90
CA VAL A 8 -5.02 -7.87 -5.67
C VAL A 8 -6.28 -7.00 -5.61
N ILE A 9 -6.19 -5.72 -5.98
CA ILE A 9 -7.37 -4.85 -6.02
C ILE A 9 -8.45 -5.40 -6.95
N LYS A 10 -8.09 -5.90 -8.13
CA LYS A 10 -9.05 -6.47 -9.09
C LYS A 10 -9.64 -7.79 -8.64
N GLU A 11 -8.84 -8.65 -8.01
CA GLU A 11 -9.23 -10.03 -7.69
C GLU A 11 -9.89 -10.16 -6.32
N SER A 12 -9.41 -9.41 -5.33
CA SER A 12 -9.72 -9.62 -3.91
C SER A 12 -10.20 -8.35 -3.19
N GLY A 13 -10.12 -7.17 -3.82
CA GLY A 13 -10.56 -5.91 -3.22
C GLY A 13 -9.48 -5.26 -2.35
N PRO A 14 -9.82 -4.62 -1.21
CA PRO A 14 -8.89 -3.86 -0.38
C PRO A 14 -7.64 -4.66 0.05
N LEU A 15 -6.52 -3.96 0.23
CA LEU A 15 -5.28 -4.54 0.75
C LEU A 15 -4.56 -3.60 1.72
N GLU A 16 -3.68 -4.20 2.52
CA GLU A 16 -2.86 -3.49 3.49
C GLU A 16 -1.38 -3.55 3.11
N ILE A 17 -0.70 -2.41 3.21
CA ILE A 17 0.76 -2.31 3.07
C ILE A 17 1.33 -1.79 4.39
N GLN A 18 2.30 -2.50 4.94
CA GLN A 18 3.08 -2.05 6.09
C GLN A 18 4.50 -1.72 5.67
N ALA A 19 5.02 -0.59 6.11
CA ALA A 19 6.36 -0.14 5.78
C ALA A 19 7.06 0.48 7.00
N VAL A 20 8.33 0.11 7.22
CA VAL A 20 9.17 0.66 8.28
C VAL A 20 10.38 1.37 7.68
N GLY A 21 10.58 2.63 8.09
CA GLY A 21 11.65 3.49 7.59
C GLY A 21 11.30 4.26 6.31
N ALA A 22 11.95 5.41 6.13
CA ALA A 22 11.64 6.37 5.07
C ALA A 22 11.74 5.77 3.65
N GLY A 23 12.73 4.91 3.41
CA GLY A 23 12.92 4.24 2.12
C GLY A 23 11.74 3.34 1.76
N ALA A 24 11.31 2.48 2.70
CA ALA A 24 10.20 1.56 2.49
C ALA A 24 8.88 2.31 2.27
N VAL A 25 8.60 3.34 3.08
CA VAL A 25 7.40 4.18 2.94
C VAL A 25 7.35 4.87 1.57
N ASN A 26 8.47 5.43 1.12
CA ASN A 26 8.57 6.05 -0.20
C ASN A 26 8.32 5.04 -1.33
N GLN A 27 8.85 3.81 -1.21
CA GLN A 27 8.62 2.76 -2.21
C GLN A 27 7.16 2.30 -2.23
N ALA A 28 6.53 2.17 -1.06
CA ALA A 28 5.12 1.82 -0.96
C ALA A 28 4.23 2.88 -1.63
N ILE A 29 4.42 4.16 -1.32
CA ILE A 29 3.64 5.25 -1.92
C ILE A 29 3.83 5.30 -3.45
N LYS A 30 5.07 5.17 -3.95
CA LYS A 30 5.35 5.09 -5.39
C LYS A 30 4.63 3.90 -6.04
N ALA A 31 4.64 2.74 -5.39
CA ALA A 31 3.96 1.56 -5.90
C ALA A 31 2.44 1.76 -6.00
N ILE A 32 1.82 2.39 -4.99
CA ILE A 32 0.39 2.72 -4.98
C ILE A 32 0.05 3.70 -6.10
N ALA A 33 0.86 4.75 -6.28
CA ALA A 33 0.67 5.73 -7.35
C ALA A 33 0.74 5.10 -8.75
N ILE A 34 1.70 4.19 -8.98
CA ILE A 34 1.82 3.45 -10.25
C ILE A 34 0.63 2.49 -10.43
N ALA A 35 0.21 1.78 -9.38
CA ALA A 35 -0.93 0.87 -9.44
C ALA A 35 -2.24 1.59 -9.80
N ARG A 36 -2.45 2.79 -9.24
CA ARG A 36 -3.58 3.66 -9.63
C ARG A 36 -3.57 3.97 -11.12
N GLY A 37 -2.40 4.22 -11.70
CA GLY A 37 -2.25 4.41 -13.15
C GLY A 37 -2.66 3.17 -13.95
N TYR A 38 -2.25 1.98 -13.54
CA TYR A 38 -2.66 0.73 -14.20
C TYR A 38 -4.17 0.50 -14.12
N LEU A 39 -4.78 0.77 -12.97
CA LEU A 39 -6.20 0.57 -12.71
C LEU A 39 -7.10 1.61 -13.40
N SER A 40 -6.57 2.82 -13.66
CA SER A 40 -7.31 3.86 -14.36
C SER A 40 -7.72 3.46 -15.78
N LEU A 41 -6.95 2.59 -16.44
CA LEU A 41 -7.25 2.05 -17.76
C LEU A 41 -8.51 1.18 -17.76
N ASP A 42 -8.84 0.61 -16.60
CA ASP A 42 -10.01 -0.25 -16.40
C ASP A 42 -11.17 0.50 -15.70
N GLY A 43 -11.07 1.83 -15.57
CA GLY A 43 -12.11 2.67 -14.96
C GLY A 43 -12.14 2.69 -13.43
N PHE A 44 -11.10 2.16 -12.77
CA PHE A 44 -11.00 2.17 -11.30
C PHE A 44 -10.20 3.38 -10.80
N ASP A 45 -10.58 3.88 -9.63
CA ASP A 45 -9.78 4.81 -8.83
C ASP A 45 -9.45 4.17 -7.48
N LEU A 46 -8.38 4.66 -6.83
CA LEU A 46 -7.94 4.18 -5.53
C LEU A 46 -7.98 5.30 -4.49
N ILE A 47 -8.37 4.94 -3.27
CA ILE A 47 -8.09 5.72 -2.06
C ILE A 47 -7.08 4.99 -1.18
N MET A 48 -6.32 5.76 -0.41
CA MET A 48 -5.33 5.23 0.53
C MET A 48 -5.43 5.96 1.86
N GLN A 49 -5.51 5.20 2.95
CA GLN A 49 -5.57 5.74 4.30
C GLN A 49 -4.35 5.29 5.11
N PRO A 50 -3.45 6.23 5.48
CA PRO A 50 -2.27 5.92 6.25
C PRO A 50 -2.53 6.02 7.76
N GLU A 51 -1.83 5.19 8.53
CA GLU A 51 -1.84 5.19 10.00
C GLU A 51 -0.48 4.77 10.55
N PHE A 52 -0.07 5.31 11.70
CA PHE A 52 1.10 4.80 12.43
C PHE A 52 0.76 3.50 13.15
N ILE A 53 1.68 2.54 13.10
CA ILE A 53 1.54 1.26 13.79
C ILE A 53 2.84 0.89 14.49
N GLU A 54 2.77 0.08 15.54
CA GLU A 54 3.93 -0.55 16.15
C GLU A 54 4.09 -1.98 15.62
N LEU A 55 5.30 -2.31 15.18
CA LEU A 55 5.65 -3.61 14.62
C LEU A 55 6.81 -4.23 15.38
N ALA A 56 6.69 -5.52 15.73
CA ALA A 56 7.79 -6.28 16.28
C ALA A 56 8.69 -6.77 15.14
N ILE A 57 9.91 -6.23 15.04
CA ILE A 57 10.92 -6.61 14.05
C ILE A 57 12.18 -7.01 14.79
N GLU A 58 12.64 -8.25 14.60
CA GLU A 58 13.86 -8.78 15.26
C GLU A 58 13.82 -8.69 16.79
N GLY A 59 12.62 -8.71 17.39
CA GLY A 59 12.41 -8.60 18.83
C GLY A 59 12.36 -7.16 19.36
N GLU A 60 12.54 -6.16 18.50
CA GLU A 60 12.41 -4.74 18.84
C GLU A 60 11.07 -4.18 18.33
N SER A 61 10.42 -3.31 19.12
CA SER A 61 9.28 -2.54 18.64
C SER A 61 9.77 -1.41 17.74
N ARG A 62 9.21 -1.30 16.54
CA ARG A 62 9.47 -0.22 15.60
C ARG A 62 8.17 0.41 15.15
N THR A 63 8.15 1.74 15.17
CA THR A 63 7.08 2.51 14.56
C THR A 63 7.16 2.41 13.03
N GLY A 64 6.09 1.91 12.42
CA GLY A 64 5.89 1.82 10.99
C GLY A 64 4.68 2.63 10.53
N VAL A 65 4.44 2.61 9.23
CA VAL A 65 3.23 3.17 8.61
C VAL A 65 2.47 2.03 7.95
N ARG A 66 1.21 1.88 8.34
CA ARG A 66 0.20 1.09 7.66
C ARG A 66 -0.51 1.96 6.63
N MET A 67 -0.73 1.42 5.44
CA MET A 67 -1.51 2.05 4.37
C MET A 67 -2.56 1.06 3.91
N VAL A 68 -3.83 1.36 4.20
CA VAL A 68 -4.97 0.63 3.64
C VAL A 68 -5.28 1.23 2.28
N VAL A 69 -5.38 0.38 1.25
CA VAL A 69 -5.64 0.79 -0.14
C VAL A 69 -6.88 0.06 -0.62
N GLU A 70 -7.85 0.81 -1.15
CA GLU A 70 -9.13 0.26 -1.60
C GLU A 70 -9.66 0.98 -2.85
N PRO A 71 -10.50 0.32 -3.66
CA PRO A 71 -11.26 0.98 -4.72
C PRO A 71 -12.11 2.11 -4.15
N ARG A 72 -12.23 3.20 -4.91
CA ARG A 72 -13.15 4.29 -4.60
C ARG A 72 -14.59 3.97 -4.98
#